data_AF-A0A814E2V8-F1
#
_entry.id   AF-A0A814E2V8-F1
#
_cell.length_a   1.000
_cell.length_b   1.000
_cell.length_c   1.000
_cell.angle_alpha   90.00
_cell.angle_beta   90.00
_cell.angle_gamma   90.00
#
_symmetry.space_group_name_H-M   'P 1'
#
loop_
_entity.id
_entity.type
_entity.pdbx_description
1 polymer ?
#
loop_
_entity_poly.entity_id
_entity_poly.type
_entity_poly.pdbx_seq_one_letter_code
_entity_poly.pdbx_strand_id
1 'polypeptide(L)'
;MSTTTADALGLSRAILVNDSLIKKLTEIEAMADLYRGLIRHTRQVLIGIYDLARIHRDFGDAFANIGARIYDLARIHRDFGDAFANIGAREPQATASQAFTRFGDAHRQIGQHGMALLAIAAPMIADLNTYLTKAIPDTRLTVQKYADSKFEYLSYCLKVKEMNDEEQFFNTQAELLYRVESGNYEYRIILRCRQLARDRFAKMRSDVLVKLELLDQKRVQDIVFQLHRLMAALDKYHKASNEIMQEVNIFPIQVDIALPIFSKQENNDQDQDQDQDQDQFVDVPHQVNEDLDAQEILDDLELLKIGD
;
A
#
# COMPACT_ATOMS: atom_id res chain seq x y z
N MET A 1 -16.27 47.02 -27.57
CA MET A 1 -16.91 48.35 -27.65
C MET A 1 -17.18 48.69 -29.11
N SER A 2 -18.25 49.44 -29.40
CA SER A 2 -18.75 49.64 -30.78
C SER A 2 -17.97 50.69 -31.58
N THR A 3 -17.99 50.57 -32.90
CA THR A 3 -17.27 51.37 -33.90
C THR A 3 -17.45 52.89 -33.80
N THR A 4 -18.55 53.32 -33.19
CA THR A 4 -18.93 54.74 -33.04
C THR A 4 -18.06 55.51 -32.06
N THR A 5 -17.36 54.82 -31.14
CA THR A 5 -16.50 55.47 -30.14
C THR A 5 -15.13 55.88 -30.70
N ALA A 6 -14.65 55.22 -31.76
CA ALA A 6 -13.36 55.50 -32.39
C ALA A 6 -13.36 56.85 -33.14
N ASP A 7 -14.44 57.12 -33.88
CA ASP A 7 -14.56 58.33 -34.70
C ASP A 7 -14.77 59.59 -33.82
N ALA A 8 -15.35 59.45 -32.62
CA ALA A 8 -15.56 60.56 -31.68
C ALA A 8 -14.27 61.01 -30.96
N LEU A 9 -13.26 60.15 -30.84
CA LEU A 9 -12.01 60.43 -30.12
C LEU A 9 -10.83 60.78 -31.04
N GLY A 10 -11.05 60.80 -32.37
CA GLY A 10 -9.99 61.10 -33.35
C GLY A 10 -8.88 60.06 -33.42
N LEU A 11 -9.10 58.86 -32.89
CA LEU A 11 -8.11 57.78 -32.83
C LEU A 11 -8.29 56.81 -34.01
N SER A 12 -7.18 56.25 -34.50
CA SER A 12 -7.24 55.22 -35.54
C SER A 12 -7.97 53.98 -35.02
N ARG A 13 -8.96 53.48 -35.78
CA ARG A 13 -9.74 52.25 -35.47
C ARG A 13 -8.84 51.04 -35.15
N ALA A 14 -7.61 51.01 -35.65
CA ALA A 14 -6.63 49.97 -35.35
C ALA A 14 -6.25 49.90 -33.85
N ILE A 15 -6.21 51.03 -33.16
CA ILE A 15 -5.86 51.14 -31.73
C ILE A 15 -6.98 50.56 -30.84
N LEU A 16 -8.24 50.64 -31.29
CA LEU A 16 -9.41 50.24 -30.51
C LEU A 16 -9.91 48.82 -30.79
N VAL A 17 -9.68 48.29 -32.01
CA VAL A 17 -10.26 47.00 -32.45
C VAL A 17 -9.21 45.88 -32.50
N ASN A 18 -7.92 46.22 -32.58
CA ASN A 18 -6.83 45.26 -32.75
C ASN A 18 -5.72 45.44 -31.70
N ASP A 19 -6.10 45.77 -30.46
CA ASP A 19 -5.14 45.87 -29.36
C ASP A 19 -4.52 44.51 -29.05
N SER A 20 -3.29 44.32 -29.54
CA SER A 20 -2.51 43.11 -29.33
C SER A 20 -2.16 42.86 -27.86
N LEU A 21 -2.11 43.91 -27.03
CA LEU A 21 -1.81 43.79 -25.61
C LEU A 21 -3.01 43.23 -24.84
N ILE A 22 -4.23 43.69 -25.16
CA ILE A 22 -5.46 43.12 -24.57
C ILE A 22 -5.62 41.66 -25.00
N LYS A 23 -5.33 41.31 -26.25
CA LYS A 23 -5.34 39.91 -26.72
C LYS A 23 -4.32 39.05 -25.97
N LYS A 24 -3.09 39.55 -25.81
CA LYS A 24 -2.04 38.90 -24.99
C LYS A 24 -2.48 38.72 -23.53
N LEU A 25 -3.15 39.71 -22.95
CA LEU A 25 -3.66 39.62 -21.58
C LEU A 25 -4.70 38.51 -21.46
N THR A 26 -5.67 38.43 -22.39
CA THR A 26 -6.66 37.35 -22.40
C THR A 26 -6.04 35.97 -22.63
N GLU A 27 -4.96 35.87 -23.42
CA GLU A 27 -4.21 34.62 -23.57
C GLU A 27 -3.48 34.22 -22.29
N ILE A 28 -2.89 35.17 -21.57
CA ILE A 28 -2.23 34.95 -20.28
C ILE A 28 -3.25 34.51 -19.22
N GLU A 29 -4.43 35.13 -19.18
CA GLU A 29 -5.52 34.74 -18.29
C GLU A 29 -6.00 33.31 -18.58
N ALA A 30 -6.20 32.96 -19.85
CA ALA A 30 -6.56 31.60 -20.25
C ALA A 30 -5.47 30.57 -19.89
N MET A 31 -4.19 30.94 -20.01
CA MET A 31 -3.07 30.10 -19.55
C MET A 31 -3.06 29.96 -18.03
N ALA A 32 -3.30 31.02 -17.28
CA ALA A 32 -3.38 30.98 -15.82
C ALA A 32 -4.49 30.02 -15.35
N ASP A 33 -5.65 30.05 -15.99
CA ASP A 33 -6.76 29.13 -15.66
C ASP A 33 -6.43 27.68 -16.01
N LEU A 34 -5.73 27.45 -17.12
CA LEU A 34 -5.21 26.12 -17.47
C LEU A 34 -4.21 25.60 -16.41
N TYR A 35 -3.29 26.45 -15.95
CA TYR A 35 -2.35 26.08 -14.88
C TYR A 35 -3.06 25.81 -13.56
N ARG A 36 -4.05 26.62 -13.16
CA ARG A 36 -4.88 26.37 -11.98
C ARG A 36 -5.60 25.02 -12.07
N GLY A 37 -6.15 24.69 -13.25
CA GLY A 37 -6.77 23.40 -13.54
C GLY A 37 -5.80 22.23 -13.39
N LEU A 38 -4.59 22.37 -13.94
CA LEU A 38 -3.54 21.35 -13.84
C LEU A 38 -3.08 21.12 -12.39
N ILE A 39 -2.90 22.19 -11.62
CA ILE A 39 -2.54 22.12 -10.19
C ILE A 39 -3.63 21.39 -9.41
N ARG A 40 -4.90 21.75 -9.59
CA ARG A 40 -6.02 21.08 -8.93
C ARG A 40 -6.05 19.59 -9.27
N HIS A 41 -5.90 19.23 -10.54
CA HIS A 41 -5.94 17.83 -10.96
C HIS A 41 -4.75 17.03 -10.43
N THR A 42 -3.54 17.59 -10.48
CA THR A 42 -2.34 16.96 -9.93
C THR A 42 -2.47 16.72 -8.43
N ARG A 43 -3.04 17.69 -7.69
CA ARG A 43 -3.33 17.55 -6.27
C ARG A 43 -4.33 16.42 -5.98
N GLN A 44 -5.41 16.32 -6.77
CA GLN A 44 -6.38 15.23 -6.63
C GLN A 44 -5.76 13.86 -6.91
N VAL A 45 -4.90 13.74 -7.92
CA VAL A 45 -4.18 12.50 -8.23
C VAL A 45 -3.24 12.11 -7.09
N LEU A 46 -2.50 13.07 -6.52
CA LEU A 46 -1.62 12.82 -5.38
C LEU A 46 -2.39 12.34 -4.14
N ILE A 47 -3.53 12.98 -3.83
CA ILE A 47 -4.42 12.53 -2.76
C ILE A 47 -4.91 11.09 -3.02
N GLY A 48 -5.34 10.80 -4.24
CA GLY A 48 -5.80 9.46 -4.61
C GLY A 48 -4.71 8.38 -4.49
N ILE A 49 -3.46 8.71 -4.85
CA ILE A 49 -2.32 7.80 -4.69
C ILE A 49 -2.01 7.58 -3.20
N TYR A 50 -2.05 8.64 -2.39
CA TYR A 50 -1.86 8.53 -0.95
C TYR A 50 -2.94 7.68 -0.27
N ASP A 51 -4.21 7.92 -0.58
CA ASP A 51 -5.32 7.13 -0.06
C ASP A 51 -5.21 5.66 -0.47
N LEU A 52 -4.79 5.38 -1.71
CA LEU A 52 -4.55 4.02 -2.17
C LEU A 52 -3.42 3.34 -1.38
N ALA A 53 -2.32 4.04 -1.13
CA ALA A 53 -1.20 3.52 -0.33
C ALA A 53 -1.64 3.25 1.13
N ARG A 54 -2.42 4.16 1.72
CA ARG A 54 -3.01 3.98 3.06
C ARG A 54 -3.88 2.72 3.13
N ILE A 55 -4.79 2.54 2.18
CA ILE A 55 -5.67 1.36 2.12
C ILE A 55 -4.86 0.05 2.04
N HIS A 56 -3.76 0.01 1.27
CA HIS A 56 -2.93 -1.20 1.19
C HIS A 56 -2.19 -1.49 2.50
N ARG A 57 -1.77 -0.44 3.23
CA ARG A 57 -1.20 -0.59 4.58
C ARG A 57 -2.25 -1.10 5.57
N ASP A 58 -3.40 -0.46 5.62
CA ASP A 58 -4.51 -0.85 6.50
C ASP A 58 -4.92 -2.31 6.24
N PHE A 59 -4.90 -2.74 4.97
CA PHE A 59 -5.12 -4.13 4.59
C PHE A 59 -4.03 -5.06 5.12
N GLY A 60 -2.75 -4.71 4.99
CA GLY A 60 -1.65 -5.48 5.58
C GLY A 60 -1.76 -5.62 7.10
N ASP A 61 -2.06 -4.52 7.79
CA ASP A 61 -2.26 -4.49 9.25
C ASP A 61 -3.45 -5.35 9.67
N ALA A 62 -4.53 -5.37 8.88
CA ALA A 62 -5.68 -6.23 9.14
C ALA A 62 -5.31 -7.72 9.07
N PHE A 63 -4.53 -8.15 8.06
CA PHE A 63 -4.09 -9.54 7.96
C PHE A 63 -3.12 -9.94 9.07
N ALA A 64 -2.21 -9.05 9.46
CA ALA A 64 -1.32 -9.27 10.60
C ALA A 64 -2.12 -9.45 11.91
N ASN A 65 -3.12 -8.59 12.14
CA ASN A 65 -4.02 -8.69 13.29
C ASN A 65 -4.83 -10.00 13.27
N ILE A 66 -5.35 -10.41 12.10
CA ILE A 66 -6.05 -11.70 11.97
C ILE A 66 -5.12 -12.86 12.36
N GLY A 67 -3.87 -12.85 11.88
CA GLY A 67 -2.87 -13.86 12.26
C GLY A 67 -2.62 -13.91 13.77
N ALA A 68 -2.41 -12.75 14.40
CA ALA A 68 -2.23 -12.64 15.85
C ALA A 68 -3.43 -13.16 16.64
N ARG A 69 -4.66 -12.84 16.18
CA ARG A 69 -5.89 -13.31 16.83
C ARG A 69 -6.10 -14.81 16.69
N ILE A 70 -5.75 -15.41 15.55
CA ILE A 70 -5.80 -16.87 15.36
C ILE A 70 -4.81 -17.56 16.31
N TYR A 71 -3.61 -16.99 16.47
CA TYR A 71 -2.61 -17.49 17.41
C TYR A 71 -3.10 -17.41 18.87
N ASP A 72 -3.61 -16.24 19.29
CA ASP A 72 -4.16 -16.06 20.64
C ASP A 72 -5.30 -17.05 20.92
N LEU A 73 -6.21 -17.24 19.96
CA LEU A 73 -7.32 -18.17 20.08
C LEU A 73 -6.83 -19.61 20.25
N ALA A 74 -5.85 -20.04 19.45
CA ALA A 74 -5.25 -21.36 19.56
C ALA A 74 -4.59 -21.58 20.93
N ARG A 75 -3.89 -20.56 21.44
CA ARG A 75 -3.27 -20.58 22.77
C ARG A 75 -4.31 -20.72 23.88
N ILE A 76 -5.37 -19.90 23.86
CA ILE A 76 -6.45 -19.95 24.86
C ILE A 76 -7.11 -21.33 24.90
N HIS A 77 -7.34 -21.94 23.73
CA HIS A 77 -7.89 -23.30 23.66
C HIS A 77 -6.95 -24.34 24.28
N ARG A 78 -5.63 -24.20 24.10
CA ARG A 78 -4.64 -25.06 24.77
C ARG A 78 -4.68 -24.89 26.28
N ASP A 79 -4.64 -23.65 26.76
CA ASP A 79 -4.63 -23.33 28.19
C ASP A 79 -5.92 -23.82 28.88
N PHE A 80 -7.07 -23.70 28.22
CA PHE A 80 -8.33 -24.33 28.64
C PHE A 80 -8.19 -25.85 28.77
N GLY A 81 -7.62 -26.48 27.74
CA GLY A 81 -7.37 -27.91 27.73
C GLY A 81 -6.54 -28.39 28.93
N ASP A 82 -5.48 -27.66 29.25
CA ASP A 82 -4.58 -27.94 30.37
C ASP A 82 -5.28 -27.74 31.72
N ALA A 83 -6.07 -26.68 31.87
CA ALA A 83 -6.86 -26.44 33.08
C ALA A 83 -7.89 -27.55 33.34
N PHE A 84 -8.63 -27.98 32.33
CA PHE A 84 -9.62 -29.06 32.46
C PHE A 84 -9.00 -30.43 32.69
N ALA A 85 -7.84 -30.72 32.09
CA ALA A 85 -7.08 -31.93 32.40
C ALA A 85 -6.61 -31.95 33.87
N ASN A 86 -6.16 -30.81 34.40
CA ASN A 86 -5.75 -30.67 35.80
C ASN A 86 -6.93 -30.83 36.77
N ILE A 87 -8.11 -30.29 36.44
CA ILE A 87 -9.33 -30.49 37.22
C ILE A 87 -9.71 -31.97 37.20
N GLY A 88 -9.75 -32.59 36.01
CA GLY A 88 -10.07 -34.02 35.87
C GLY A 88 -9.14 -34.93 36.65
N ALA A 89 -7.84 -34.63 36.70
CA ALA A 89 -6.87 -35.41 37.46
C ALA A 89 -7.04 -35.31 38.99
N ARG A 90 -7.64 -34.23 39.49
CA ARG A 90 -7.87 -33.97 40.92
C ARG A 90 -9.28 -34.33 41.37
N GLU A 91 -10.18 -34.64 40.43
CA GLU A 91 -11.58 -34.93 40.69
C GLU A 91 -11.77 -36.35 41.24
N PRO A 92 -12.30 -36.53 42.46
CA PRO A 92 -12.49 -37.85 43.07
C PRO A 92 -13.56 -38.69 42.38
N GLN A 93 -14.57 -38.06 41.77
CA GLN A 93 -15.62 -38.77 41.05
C GLN A 93 -15.13 -39.18 39.65
N ALA A 94 -14.98 -40.48 39.40
CA ALA A 94 -14.45 -41.00 38.14
C ALA A 94 -15.23 -40.54 36.88
N THR A 95 -16.55 -40.40 36.98
CA THR A 95 -17.38 -39.92 35.87
C THR A 95 -17.16 -38.44 35.57
N ALA A 96 -16.98 -37.61 36.60
CA ALA A 96 -16.69 -36.19 36.46
C ALA A 96 -15.24 -35.96 36.01
N SER A 97 -14.30 -36.75 36.54
CA SER A 97 -12.90 -36.79 36.09
C SER A 97 -12.80 -37.08 34.59
N GLN A 98 -13.44 -38.16 34.11
CA GLN A 98 -13.44 -38.52 32.70
C GLN A 98 -14.13 -37.46 31.81
N ALA A 99 -15.19 -36.84 32.32
CA ALA A 99 -15.87 -35.71 31.69
C ALA A 99 -14.92 -34.51 31.50
N PHE A 100 -14.24 -34.07 32.56
CA PHE A 100 -13.29 -32.95 32.47
C PHE A 100 -12.10 -33.26 31.56
N THR A 101 -11.55 -34.49 31.60
CA THR A 101 -10.48 -34.91 30.67
C THR A 101 -10.95 -34.86 29.21
N ARG A 102 -12.14 -35.39 28.91
CA ARG A 102 -12.71 -35.33 27.55
C ARG A 102 -12.93 -33.89 27.07
N PHE A 103 -13.38 -33.00 27.95
CA PHE A 103 -13.51 -31.57 27.64
C PHE A 103 -12.14 -30.93 27.34
N GLY A 104 -11.15 -31.26 28.17
CA GLY A 104 -9.80 -30.74 28.01
C GLY A 104 -9.17 -31.17 26.70
N ASP A 105 -9.31 -32.46 26.35
CA ASP A 105 -8.81 -33.01 25.09
C ASP A 105 -9.49 -32.38 23.87
N ALA A 106 -10.80 -32.11 23.95
CA ALA A 106 -11.54 -31.39 22.90
C ALA A 106 -10.99 -29.97 22.68
N HIS A 107 -10.76 -29.22 23.77
CA HIS A 107 -10.17 -27.89 23.70
C HIS A 107 -8.73 -27.91 23.15
N ARG A 108 -7.90 -28.89 23.52
CA ARG A 108 -6.56 -29.08 22.93
C ARG A 108 -6.62 -29.35 21.42
N GLN A 109 -7.55 -30.20 20.97
CA GLN A 109 -7.75 -30.47 19.53
C GLN A 109 -8.19 -29.22 18.75
N ILE A 110 -9.10 -28.41 19.31
CA ILE A 110 -9.48 -27.12 18.70
C ILE A 110 -8.27 -26.18 18.62
N GLY A 111 -7.42 -26.14 19.64
CA GLY A 111 -6.16 -25.39 19.61
C GLY A 111 -5.22 -25.86 18.49
N GLN A 112 -5.08 -27.17 18.28
CA GLN A 112 -4.30 -27.73 17.18
C GLN A 112 -4.86 -27.35 15.79
N HIS A 113 -6.18 -27.35 15.63
CA HIS A 113 -6.82 -26.87 14.40
C HIS A 113 -6.58 -25.37 14.17
N GLY A 114 -6.54 -24.56 15.23
CA GLY A 114 -6.17 -23.14 15.17
C GLY A 114 -4.73 -22.94 14.69
N MET A 115 -3.79 -23.77 15.17
CA MET A 115 -2.40 -23.75 14.69
C MET A 115 -2.27 -24.17 13.21
N ALA A 116 -3.07 -25.14 12.77
CA ALA A 116 -3.11 -25.53 11.36
C ALA A 116 -3.66 -24.42 10.46
N LEU A 117 -4.68 -23.68 10.93
CA LEU A 117 -5.19 -22.47 10.26
C LEU A 117 -4.10 -21.39 10.18
N LEU A 118 -3.36 -21.15 11.28
CA LEU A 118 -2.27 -20.17 11.30
C LEU A 118 -1.15 -20.54 10.31
N ALA A 119 -0.78 -21.81 10.21
CA ALA A 119 0.20 -22.29 9.25
C ALA A 119 -0.23 -22.05 7.78
N ILE A 120 -1.53 -21.96 7.52
CA ILE A 120 -2.08 -21.58 6.21
C ILE A 120 -2.04 -20.06 6.02
N ALA A 121 -2.36 -19.28 7.06
CA ALA A 121 -2.44 -17.83 7.03
C ALA A 121 -1.06 -17.12 6.98
N ALA A 122 -0.05 -17.65 7.68
CA ALA A 122 1.27 -17.01 7.78
C ALA A 122 1.99 -16.85 6.43
N PRO A 123 2.02 -17.85 5.52
CA PRO A 123 2.56 -17.67 4.17
C PRO A 123 1.83 -16.61 3.36
N MET A 124 0.52 -16.42 3.58
CA MET A 124 -0.27 -15.40 2.86
C MET A 124 0.20 -14.00 3.22
N ILE A 125 0.47 -13.78 4.51
CA ILE A 125 1.03 -12.51 5.02
C ILE A 125 2.41 -12.27 4.39
N ALA A 126 3.26 -13.30 4.33
CA ALA A 126 4.58 -13.21 3.70
C ALA A 126 4.52 -12.89 2.20
N ASP A 127 3.57 -13.48 1.48
CA ASP A 127 3.35 -13.23 0.04
C ASP A 127 2.87 -11.79 -0.20
N LEU A 128 1.89 -11.31 0.58
CA LEU A 128 1.42 -9.92 0.53
C LEU A 128 2.54 -8.94 0.88
N ASN A 129 3.35 -9.24 1.90
CA ASN A 129 4.49 -8.41 2.27
C ASN A 129 5.53 -8.37 1.14
N THR A 130 5.77 -9.48 0.46
CA THR A 130 6.69 -9.54 -0.70
C THR A 130 6.16 -8.69 -1.86
N TYR A 131 4.86 -8.70 -2.11
CA TYR A 131 4.24 -7.83 -3.11
C TYR A 131 4.46 -6.34 -2.79
N LEU A 132 4.24 -5.94 -1.53
CA LEU A 132 4.41 -4.55 -1.07
C LEU A 132 5.86 -4.10 -1.07
N THR A 133 6.78 -4.91 -0.55
CA THR A 133 8.18 -4.51 -0.31
C THR A 133 9.11 -4.75 -1.49
N LYS A 134 8.74 -5.62 -2.44
CA LYS A 134 9.58 -5.95 -3.59
C LYS A 134 8.92 -5.62 -4.93
N ALA A 135 7.70 -6.10 -5.18
CA ALA A 135 7.08 -5.97 -6.50
C ALA A 135 6.67 -4.52 -6.83
N ILE A 136 6.08 -3.80 -5.88
CA ILE A 136 5.71 -2.38 -6.05
C ILE A 136 6.96 -1.49 -6.24
N PRO A 137 8.00 -1.56 -5.39
CA PRO A 137 9.21 -0.75 -5.56
C PRO A 137 9.95 -1.00 -6.87
N ASP A 138 10.05 -2.26 -7.32
CA ASP A 138 10.68 -2.61 -8.60
C ASP A 138 9.90 -2.03 -9.80
N THR A 139 8.57 -2.05 -9.73
CA THR A 139 7.72 -1.42 -10.75
C THR A 139 7.87 0.09 -10.74
N ARG A 140 7.88 0.71 -9.56
CA ARG A 140 8.13 2.15 -9.39
C ARG A 140 9.47 2.58 -9.98
N LEU A 141 10.54 1.81 -9.74
CA LEU A 141 11.86 2.08 -10.33
C LEU A 141 11.81 2.03 -11.87
N THR A 142 11.02 1.12 -12.43
CA THR A 142 10.88 1.00 -13.89
C THR A 142 10.11 2.19 -14.49
N VAL A 143 9.04 2.62 -13.80
CA VAL A 143 8.30 3.85 -14.15
C VAL A 143 9.20 5.08 -14.05
N GLN A 144 10.07 5.15 -13.05
CA GLN A 144 11.03 6.24 -12.88
C GLN A 144 12.03 6.31 -14.05
N LYS A 145 12.62 5.19 -14.45
CA LYS A 145 13.51 5.11 -15.62
C LYS A 145 12.81 5.56 -16.93
N TYR A 146 11.53 5.23 -17.07
CA TYR A 146 10.72 5.73 -18.18
C TYR A 146 10.50 7.25 -18.09
N ALA A 147 10.21 7.78 -16.90
CA ALA A 147 10.05 9.21 -16.69
C ALA A 147 11.34 9.96 -17.07
N ASP A 148 12.50 9.47 -16.64
CA ASP A 148 13.81 10.04 -16.99
C ASP A 148 14.03 10.02 -18.51
N SER A 149 13.75 8.88 -19.17
CA SER A 149 13.87 8.78 -20.63
C SER A 149 12.89 9.69 -21.36
N LYS A 150 11.70 9.95 -20.81
CA LYS A 150 10.74 10.91 -21.34
C LYS A 150 11.25 12.35 -21.17
N PHE A 151 11.80 12.69 -20.01
CA PHE A 151 12.40 14.01 -19.76
C PHE A 151 13.58 14.27 -20.72
N GLU A 152 14.46 13.29 -20.92
CA GLU A 152 15.57 13.35 -21.89
C GLU A 152 15.06 13.60 -23.32
N TYR A 153 14.04 12.86 -23.77
CA TYR A 153 13.46 13.09 -25.10
C TYR A 153 12.81 14.47 -25.23
N LEU A 154 12.07 14.91 -24.22
CA LEU A 154 11.39 16.21 -24.22
C LEU A 154 12.38 17.38 -24.17
N SER A 155 13.51 17.26 -23.46
CA SER A 155 14.54 18.31 -23.44
C SER A 155 15.15 18.52 -24.82
N TYR A 156 15.41 17.45 -25.59
CA TYR A 156 15.82 17.56 -26.98
C TYR A 156 14.74 18.17 -27.88
N CYS A 157 13.46 17.84 -27.66
CA CYS A 157 12.36 18.46 -28.41
C CYS A 157 12.28 19.98 -28.16
N LEU A 158 12.42 20.39 -26.91
CA LEU A 158 12.45 21.79 -26.52
C LEU A 158 13.65 22.50 -27.15
N LYS A 159 14.85 21.92 -27.07
CA LYS A 159 16.07 22.51 -27.66
C LYS A 159 15.96 22.67 -29.18
N VAL A 160 15.37 21.70 -29.89
CA VAL A 160 15.09 21.84 -31.34
C VAL A 160 14.14 23.00 -31.62
N LYS A 161 13.10 23.16 -30.79
CA LYS A 161 12.15 24.26 -30.93
C LYS A 161 12.83 25.62 -30.70
N GLU A 162 13.59 25.76 -29.61
CA GLU A 162 14.37 26.98 -29.31
C GLU A 162 15.27 27.38 -30.48
N MET A 163 15.99 26.42 -31.07
CA MET A 163 16.87 26.65 -32.21
C MET A 163 16.14 27.02 -33.51
N ASN A 164 14.90 26.53 -33.70
CA ASN A 164 14.06 26.92 -34.84
C ASN A 164 13.50 28.33 -34.63
N ASP A 165 13.07 28.65 -33.40
CA ASP A 165 12.54 29.96 -33.03
C ASP A 165 13.62 31.05 -33.16
N GLU A 166 14.87 30.75 -32.77
CA GLU A 166 16.04 31.62 -32.98
C GLU A 166 16.30 31.87 -34.47
N GLU A 167 16.32 30.82 -35.30
CA GLU A 167 16.52 30.95 -36.74
C GLU A 167 15.41 31.78 -37.40
N GLN A 168 14.15 31.58 -36.97
CA GLN A 168 13.02 32.38 -37.43
C GLN A 168 13.14 33.86 -37.04
N PHE A 169 13.65 34.15 -35.84
CA PHE A 169 13.86 35.51 -35.35
C PHE A 169 14.88 36.28 -36.22
N PHE A 170 16.07 35.71 -36.43
CA PHE A 170 17.11 36.32 -37.28
C PHE A 170 16.64 36.48 -38.74
N ASN A 171 15.94 35.48 -39.28
CA ASN A 171 15.35 35.57 -40.63
C ASN A 171 14.35 36.74 -40.75
N THR A 172 13.56 37.02 -39.71
CA THR A 172 12.60 38.14 -39.71
C THR A 172 13.30 39.49 -39.68
N GLN A 173 14.48 39.56 -39.05
CA GLN A 173 15.31 40.76 -38.99
C GLN A 173 16.20 40.95 -40.24
N ALA A 174 16.18 39.99 -41.17
CA ALA A 174 17.12 39.92 -42.31
C ALA A 174 18.60 39.94 -41.88
N GLU A 175 18.88 39.39 -40.70
CA GLU A 175 20.22 39.24 -40.15
C GLU A 175 20.71 37.79 -40.31
N LEU A 176 22.03 37.62 -40.44
CA LEU A 176 22.65 36.32 -40.63
C LEU A 176 22.93 35.66 -39.27
N LEU A 177 22.48 34.41 -39.10
CA LEU A 177 22.79 33.60 -37.92
C LEU A 177 24.11 32.83 -38.11
N TYR A 178 25.14 33.19 -37.35
CA TYR A 178 26.49 32.61 -37.46
C TYR A 178 26.55 31.06 -37.36
N ARG A 179 25.68 30.46 -36.53
CA ARG A 179 25.53 29.00 -36.42
C ARG A 179 25.13 28.37 -37.77
N VAL A 180 24.30 29.04 -38.55
CA VAL A 180 23.84 28.55 -39.87
C VAL A 180 24.94 28.74 -40.92
N GLU A 181 25.68 29.85 -40.88
CA GLU A 181 26.82 30.12 -41.78
C GLU A 181 27.95 29.09 -41.64
N SER A 182 28.22 28.66 -40.40
CA SER A 182 29.20 27.60 -40.09
C SER A 182 28.68 26.18 -40.40
N GLY A 183 27.54 26.07 -41.07
CA GLY A 183 26.97 24.80 -41.54
C GLY A 183 26.11 24.09 -40.51
N ASN A 184 25.58 24.77 -39.48
CA ASN A 184 24.56 24.29 -38.54
C ASN A 184 24.81 22.90 -37.93
N TYR A 185 26.05 22.64 -37.52
CA TYR A 185 26.46 21.33 -37.00
C TYR A 185 25.77 20.95 -35.69
N GLU A 186 25.63 21.90 -34.77
CA GLU A 186 24.98 21.70 -33.47
C GLU A 186 23.52 21.24 -33.63
N TYR A 187 22.77 21.86 -34.54
CA TYR A 187 21.40 21.47 -34.84
C TYR A 187 21.30 20.02 -35.33
N ARG A 188 22.22 19.60 -36.22
CA ARG A 188 22.26 18.21 -36.71
C ARG A 188 22.55 17.21 -35.60
N ILE A 189 23.45 17.53 -34.68
CA ILE A 189 23.71 16.68 -33.52
C ILE A 189 22.46 16.54 -32.67
N ILE A 190 21.83 17.67 -32.32
CA ILE A 190 20.63 17.66 -31.46
C ILE A 190 19.48 16.90 -32.12
N LEU A 191 19.28 17.03 -33.45
CA LEU A 191 18.31 16.22 -34.18
C LEU A 191 18.59 14.71 -34.07
N ARG A 192 19.86 14.31 -34.17
CA ARG A 192 20.27 12.91 -34.01
C ARG A 192 20.03 12.41 -32.59
N CYS A 193 20.41 13.19 -31.58
CA CYS A 193 20.16 12.88 -30.17
C CYS A 193 18.66 12.75 -29.89
N ARG A 194 17.82 13.65 -30.44
CA ARG A 194 16.35 13.57 -30.34
C ARG A 194 15.82 12.25 -30.90
N GLN A 195 16.33 11.80 -32.05
CA GLN A 195 15.88 10.55 -32.67
C GLN A 195 16.26 9.34 -31.80
N LEU A 196 17.49 9.28 -31.30
CA LEU A 196 17.94 8.22 -30.40
C LEU A 196 17.14 8.20 -29.09
N ALA A 197 16.89 9.37 -28.49
CA ALA A 197 16.10 9.51 -27.29
C ALA A 197 14.63 9.12 -27.52
N ARG A 198 14.06 9.43 -28.68
CA ARG A 198 12.70 9.02 -29.08
C ARG A 198 12.56 7.50 -29.10
N ASP A 199 13.53 6.80 -29.71
CA ASP A 199 13.49 5.35 -29.84
C ASP A 199 13.63 4.67 -28.46
N ARG A 200 14.52 5.21 -27.60
CA ARG A 200 14.67 4.77 -26.21
C ARG A 200 13.39 4.99 -25.39
N PHE A 201 12.80 6.18 -25.49
CA PHE A 201 11.53 6.52 -24.84
C PHE A 201 10.40 5.61 -25.29
N ALA A 202 10.26 5.38 -26.61
CA ALA A 202 9.21 4.52 -27.16
C ALA A 202 9.33 3.08 -26.67
N LYS A 203 10.56 2.55 -26.59
CA LYS A 203 10.83 1.22 -26.03
C LYS A 203 10.46 1.16 -24.54
N MET A 204 10.93 2.10 -23.74
CA MET A 204 10.61 2.17 -22.30
C MET A 204 9.12 2.33 -22.03
N ARG A 205 8.40 3.05 -22.89
CA ARG A 205 6.93 3.16 -22.80
C ARG A 205 6.26 1.79 -22.94
N SER A 206 6.68 1.00 -23.94
CA SER A 206 6.17 -0.35 -24.14
C SER A 206 6.47 -1.25 -22.94
N ASP A 207 7.72 -1.22 -22.46
CA ASP A 207 8.17 -2.04 -21.34
C ASP A 207 7.40 -1.73 -20.04
N VAL A 208 7.18 -0.43 -19.75
CA VAL A 208 6.39 0.00 -18.58
C VAL A 208 4.94 -0.44 -18.69
N LEU A 209 4.31 -0.33 -19.86
CA LEU A 209 2.91 -0.76 -20.04
C LEU A 209 2.74 -2.24 -19.74
N VAL A 210 3.60 -3.08 -20.31
CA VAL A 210 3.58 -4.54 -20.05
C VAL A 210 3.83 -4.82 -18.57
N LYS A 211 4.78 -4.12 -17.93
CA LYS A 211 5.10 -4.35 -16.51
C LYS A 211 3.95 -3.94 -15.59
N LEU A 212 3.26 -2.84 -15.88
CA LEU A 212 2.07 -2.41 -15.14
C LEU A 212 0.92 -3.42 -15.29
N GLU A 213 0.72 -3.96 -16.50
CA GLU A 213 -0.30 -4.98 -16.75
C GLU A 213 0.02 -6.28 -16.00
N LEU A 214 1.28 -6.74 -16.01
CA LEU A 214 1.71 -7.91 -15.25
C LEU A 214 1.54 -7.73 -13.74
N LEU A 215 1.85 -6.53 -13.23
CA LEU A 215 1.66 -6.23 -11.81
C LEU A 215 0.18 -6.27 -11.44
N ASP A 216 -0.70 -5.73 -12.29
CA ASP A 216 -2.14 -5.71 -12.05
C ASP A 216 -2.77 -7.11 -12.11
N GLN A 217 -2.38 -7.92 -13.10
CA GLN A 217 -2.81 -9.33 -13.20
C GLN A 217 -2.37 -10.11 -11.96
N LYS A 218 -1.11 -9.94 -11.53
CA LYS A 218 -0.58 -10.57 -10.33
C LYS A 218 -1.35 -10.14 -9.08
N ARG A 219 -1.62 -8.83 -8.92
CA ARG A 219 -2.39 -8.27 -7.80
C ARG A 219 -3.75 -8.95 -7.65
N VAL A 220 -4.53 -9.00 -8.74
CA VAL A 220 -5.88 -9.54 -8.70
C VAL A 220 -5.86 -11.03 -8.41
N GLN A 221 -4.98 -11.78 -9.07
CA GLN A 221 -4.88 -13.22 -8.87
C GLN A 221 -4.42 -13.57 -7.45
N ASP A 222 -3.36 -12.92 -6.95
CA ASP A 222 -2.82 -13.18 -5.62
C ASP A 222 -3.84 -12.84 -4.53
N ILE A 223 -4.49 -11.67 -4.58
CA ILE A 223 -5.47 -11.27 -3.55
C ILE A 223 -6.67 -12.23 -3.53
N VAL A 224 -7.24 -12.54 -4.70
CA VAL A 224 -8.41 -13.42 -4.77
C VAL A 224 -8.05 -14.82 -4.31
N PHE A 225 -6.91 -15.35 -4.74
CA PHE A 225 -6.45 -16.67 -4.35
C PHE A 225 -6.21 -16.76 -2.84
N GLN A 226 -5.50 -15.77 -2.27
CA GLN A 226 -5.22 -15.75 -0.83
C GLN A 226 -6.51 -15.59 -0.01
N LEU A 227 -7.45 -14.72 -0.41
CA LEU A 227 -8.75 -14.61 0.27
C LEU A 227 -9.53 -15.92 0.25
N HIS A 228 -9.62 -16.58 -0.91
CA HIS A 228 -10.31 -17.88 -1.00
C HIS A 228 -9.67 -18.94 -0.12
N ARG A 229 -8.34 -19.01 -0.12
CA ARG A 229 -7.60 -19.98 0.70
C ARG A 229 -7.79 -19.71 2.20
N LEU A 230 -7.87 -18.44 2.62
CA LEU A 230 -8.15 -18.07 4.01
C LEU A 230 -9.58 -18.48 4.39
N MET A 231 -10.57 -18.14 3.56
CA MET A 231 -11.97 -18.52 3.81
C MET A 231 -12.16 -20.03 3.87
N ALA A 232 -11.54 -20.79 2.96
CA ALA A 232 -11.60 -22.24 2.96
C ALA A 232 -10.97 -22.84 4.24
N ALA A 233 -9.87 -22.26 4.70
CA ALA A 233 -9.23 -22.68 5.94
C ALA A 233 -10.07 -22.34 7.18
N LEU A 234 -10.72 -21.17 7.21
CA LEU A 234 -11.65 -20.78 8.27
C LEU A 234 -12.89 -21.68 8.31
N ASP A 235 -13.49 -21.97 7.16
CA ASP A 235 -14.63 -22.89 7.05
C ASP A 235 -14.28 -24.27 7.59
N LYS A 236 -13.10 -24.80 7.21
CA LYS A 236 -12.60 -26.08 7.73
C LYS A 236 -12.38 -26.03 9.24
N TYR A 237 -11.76 -24.98 9.77
CA TYR A 237 -11.51 -24.80 11.20
C TYR A 237 -12.82 -24.79 12.00
N HIS A 238 -13.80 -23.99 11.56
CA HIS A 238 -15.08 -23.87 12.25
C HIS A 238 -15.91 -25.17 12.17
N LYS A 239 -15.91 -25.86 11.03
CA LYS A 239 -16.57 -27.18 10.89
C LYS A 239 -15.97 -28.21 11.83
N ALA A 240 -14.64 -28.36 11.82
CA ALA A 240 -13.94 -29.30 12.70
C ALA A 240 -14.18 -28.96 14.19
N SER A 241 -14.15 -27.68 14.54
CA SER A 241 -14.40 -27.24 15.93
C SER A 241 -15.84 -27.51 16.36
N ASN A 242 -16.81 -27.35 15.45
CA ASN A 242 -18.21 -27.67 15.71
C ASN A 242 -18.43 -29.17 15.88
N GLU A 243 -17.82 -30.00 15.02
CA GLU A 243 -17.87 -31.47 15.12
C GLU A 243 -17.32 -31.94 16.47
N ILE A 244 -16.14 -31.46 16.88
CA ILE A 244 -15.55 -31.77 18.19
C ILE A 244 -16.50 -31.36 19.33
N MET A 245 -17.07 -30.16 19.27
CA MET A 245 -17.93 -29.67 20.36
C MET A 245 -19.28 -30.40 20.42
N GLN A 246 -19.81 -30.89 19.29
CA GLN A 246 -21.06 -31.68 19.27
C GLN A 246 -20.92 -33.04 19.93
N GLU A 247 -19.76 -33.70 19.78
CA GLU A 247 -19.47 -34.97 20.47
C GLU A 247 -19.31 -34.79 21.98
N VAL A 248 -18.98 -33.57 22.39
CA VAL A 248 -18.58 -33.20 23.75
C VAL A 248 -19.80 -32.63 24.50
N ASN A 249 -20.85 -33.43 24.66
CA ASN A 249 -22.03 -33.07 25.45
C ASN A 249 -21.85 -33.46 26.92
N ILE A 250 -21.05 -32.68 27.65
CA ILE A 250 -20.60 -33.06 29.00
C ILE A 250 -21.51 -32.50 30.11
N PHE A 251 -22.41 -31.57 29.80
CA PHE A 251 -23.25 -30.93 30.80
C PHE A 251 -24.63 -31.61 30.94
N PRO A 252 -25.16 -31.72 32.17
CA PRO A 252 -24.59 -31.26 33.46
C PRO A 252 -23.62 -32.27 34.10
N ILE A 253 -22.45 -31.79 34.57
CA ILE A 253 -21.49 -32.58 35.35
C ILE A 253 -21.90 -32.51 36.82
N GLN A 254 -22.21 -33.66 37.42
CA GLN A 254 -22.35 -33.77 38.87
C GLN A 254 -20.95 -33.81 39.49
N VAL A 255 -20.67 -32.90 40.41
CA VAL A 255 -19.41 -32.81 41.15
C VAL A 255 -19.74 -32.98 42.62
N ASP A 256 -19.18 -33.99 43.26
CA ASP A 256 -19.32 -34.18 44.70
C ASP A 256 -18.39 -33.22 45.42
N ILE A 257 -18.95 -32.18 46.04
CA ILE A 257 -18.23 -31.29 46.96
C ILE A 257 -18.10 -31.99 48.31
N ALA A 258 -17.50 -33.19 48.33
CA ALA A 258 -17.15 -33.88 49.56
C ALA A 258 -15.92 -33.17 50.15
N LEU A 259 -16.15 -32.06 50.86
CA LEU A 259 -15.17 -31.18 51.50
C LEU A 259 -14.00 -31.94 52.17
N PRO A 260 -12.80 -31.97 51.56
CA PRO A 260 -11.56 -32.09 52.31
C PRO A 260 -11.07 -30.69 52.73
N ILE A 261 -11.77 -29.63 52.27
CA ILE A 261 -11.42 -28.21 52.46
C ILE A 261 -11.47 -27.82 53.94
N PHE A 262 -12.33 -28.44 54.75
CA PHE A 262 -12.41 -28.18 56.20
C PHE A 262 -11.51 -29.08 57.06
N SER A 263 -10.86 -30.10 56.49
CA SER A 263 -10.02 -31.04 57.27
C SER A 263 -8.51 -30.88 57.05
N LYS A 264 -8.08 -29.87 56.27
CA LYS A 264 -6.67 -29.49 56.08
C LYS A 264 -6.40 -28.10 56.64
N GLN A 265 -6.80 -27.85 57.88
CA GLN A 265 -6.05 -26.92 58.73
C GLN A 265 -5.32 -27.80 59.74
N GLU A 266 -4.02 -27.55 59.91
CA GLU A 266 -3.05 -28.33 60.71
C GLU A 266 -2.43 -29.51 59.95
N ASN A 267 -1.47 -29.24 59.07
CA ASN A 267 -0.08 -29.72 59.24
C ASN A 267 0.82 -29.38 58.01
N ASN A 268 1.85 -28.57 58.31
CA ASN A 268 3.19 -28.46 57.74
C ASN A 268 3.43 -28.22 56.23
N ASP A 269 3.93 -27.02 55.94
CA ASP A 269 5.15 -26.68 55.19
C ASP A 269 5.73 -27.73 54.23
N GLN A 270 5.77 -27.37 52.93
CA GLN A 270 7.00 -27.16 52.13
C GLN A 270 6.61 -26.94 50.66
N ASP A 271 6.56 -25.68 50.23
CA ASP A 271 6.53 -25.33 48.80
C ASP A 271 7.92 -25.61 48.20
N GLN A 272 7.98 -26.54 47.25
CA GLN A 272 9.06 -26.63 46.28
C GLN A 272 8.53 -26.08 44.96
N ASP A 273 8.86 -24.82 44.69
CA ASP A 273 8.77 -24.25 43.35
C ASP A 273 9.75 -25.01 42.43
N GLN A 274 9.21 -25.81 41.52
CA GLN A 274 9.95 -26.35 40.39
C GLN A 274 9.77 -25.40 39.21
N ASP A 275 10.87 -24.73 38.87
CA ASP A 275 11.08 -24.02 37.61
C ASP A 275 10.58 -24.87 36.43
N GLN A 276 9.62 -24.33 35.66
CA GLN A 276 9.30 -24.84 34.32
C GLN A 276 9.81 -23.89 33.27
N ASP A 277 10.65 -24.47 32.42
CA ASP A 277 11.37 -23.94 31.28
C ASP A 277 10.62 -22.86 30.48
N GLN A 278 11.31 -21.73 30.30
CA GLN A 278 10.96 -20.70 29.33
C GLN A 278 11.19 -21.23 27.91
N ASP A 279 10.15 -21.75 27.28
CA ASP A 279 10.18 -22.06 25.86
C ASP A 279 10.25 -20.79 25.02
N GLN A 280 11.17 -20.83 24.07
CA GLN A 280 11.69 -19.73 23.26
C GLN A 280 10.60 -18.89 22.57
N PHE A 281 10.69 -17.58 22.80
CA PHE A 281 10.16 -16.56 21.91
C PHE A 281 10.64 -16.83 20.48
N VAL A 282 9.75 -17.26 19.59
CA VAL A 282 9.95 -17.04 18.15
C VAL A 282 9.51 -15.61 17.90
N ASP A 283 10.48 -14.70 18.05
CA ASP A 283 10.34 -13.30 17.68
C ASP A 283 9.99 -13.24 16.19
N VAL A 284 8.72 -12.91 15.88
CA VAL A 284 8.37 -12.52 14.52
C VAL A 284 8.98 -11.13 14.34
N PRO A 285 9.99 -10.94 13.49
CA PRO A 285 10.74 -9.70 13.45
C PRO A 285 9.79 -8.56 13.07
N HIS A 286 9.46 -7.73 14.07
CA HIS A 286 8.79 -6.46 13.88
C HIS A 286 9.86 -5.43 13.49
N GLN A 287 10.40 -5.57 12.28
CA GLN A 287 11.09 -4.48 11.62
C GLN A 287 10.10 -3.80 10.68
N VAL A 288 9.21 -3.01 11.27
CA VAL A 288 8.63 -1.88 10.56
C VAL A 288 9.76 -0.86 10.51
N ASN A 289 10.46 -0.80 9.38
CA ASN A 289 11.34 0.34 9.11
C ASN A 289 10.47 1.59 9.20
N GLU A 290 10.69 2.37 10.25
CA GLU A 290 10.29 3.76 10.32
C GLU A 290 11.00 4.55 9.21
N ASP A 291 10.45 5.72 8.90
CA ASP A 291 10.94 6.73 7.95
C ASP A 291 10.42 6.60 6.51
N LEU A 292 9.11 6.77 6.39
CA LEU A 292 8.58 7.82 5.51
C LEU A 292 7.72 8.72 6.40
N ASP A 293 8.35 9.77 6.91
CA ASP A 293 7.73 10.71 7.83
C ASP A 293 6.55 11.38 7.12
N ALA A 294 5.34 10.95 7.47
CA ALA A 294 4.10 11.46 6.89
C ALA A 294 3.95 12.97 7.15
N GLN A 295 4.68 13.47 8.15
CA GLN A 295 4.81 14.88 8.51
C GLN A 295 5.62 15.66 7.44
N GLU A 296 6.72 15.11 6.93
CA GLU A 296 7.60 15.77 5.95
C GLU A 296 6.90 15.97 4.60
N ILE A 297 6.06 15.01 4.17
CA ILE A 297 5.22 15.12 2.95
C ILE A 297 4.03 16.07 3.17
N LEU A 298 3.46 16.12 4.38
CA LEU A 298 2.39 17.08 4.72
C LEU A 298 2.93 18.51 4.79
N ASP A 299 4.12 18.69 5.34
CA ASP A 299 4.81 19.97 5.47
C ASP A 299 5.26 20.49 4.09
N ASP A 300 5.69 19.60 3.18
CA ASP A 300 5.93 19.91 1.76
C ASP A 300 4.64 20.28 0.99
N LEU A 301 3.48 19.76 1.41
CA LEU A 301 2.16 20.13 0.88
C LEU A 301 1.63 21.46 1.46
N GLU A 302 2.07 21.86 2.66
CA GLU A 302 1.79 23.18 3.22
C GLU A 302 2.62 24.29 2.54
N LEU A 303 3.84 23.97 2.08
CA LEU A 303 4.68 24.86 1.26
C LEU A 303 4.06 25.22 -0.11
N LEU A 304 3.05 24.47 -0.57
CA LEU A 304 2.27 24.76 -1.78
C LEU A 304 1.04 25.66 -1.56
N LYS A 305 0.88 26.24 -0.35
CA LYS A 305 -0.09 27.33 -0.12
C LYS A 305 0.43 28.64 -0.71
N ILE A 306 0.44 28.76 -2.04
CA ILE A 306 0.49 30.08 -2.69
C ILE A 306 -0.94 30.62 -2.66
N GLY A 307 -1.09 31.80 -2.04
CA GLY A 307 -2.33 32.39 -1.56
C GLY A 307 -3.46 32.54 -2.57
N ASP A 308 -4.65 32.71 -2.00
CA ASP A 308 -5.91 33.08 -2.66
C ASP A 308 -5.77 34.31 -3.57
#